data_AF-A0A921B845-F1
#
_entry.id   AF-A0A921B845-F1
#
_cell.length_a   1.000
_cell.length_b   1.000
_cell.length_c   1.000
_cell.angle_alpha   90.00
_cell.angle_beta   90.00
_cell.angle_gamma   90.00
#
_symmetry.space_group_name_H-M   'P 1'
#
loop_
_entity.id
_entity.type
_entity.pdbx_description
1 polymer ?
#
loop_
_entity_poly.entity_id
_entity_poly.type
_entity_poly.pdbx_seq_one_letter_code
_entity_poly.pdbx_strand_id
1 'polypeptide(L)' 'MSSNLKKLKSNFSDKKLFDLALTHKSASKKNNERLEFLGDAIINFYVTQKLYENYADFSGRKVNTIKG' A
#
# COMPACT_ATOMS: atom_id res chain seq x y z
N MET A 1 22.77 -3.66 -7.62
CA MET A 1 21.67 -4.01 -6.70
C MET A 1 22.12 -3.76 -5.26
N SER A 2 21.50 -2.82 -4.54
CA SER A 2 21.83 -2.49 -3.14
C SER A 2 21.74 -3.72 -2.21
N SER A 3 22.53 -3.75 -1.13
CA SER A 3 22.54 -4.83 -0.13
C SER A 3 21.14 -5.09 0.47
N ASN A 4 20.34 -4.04 0.65
CA ASN A 4 18.97 -4.14 1.16
C ASN A 4 18.03 -4.86 0.19
N LEU A 5 18.13 -4.57 -1.12
CA LEU A 5 17.32 -5.24 -2.13
C LEU A 5 17.67 -6.73 -2.23
N LYS A 6 18.96 -7.08 -2.05
CA LYS A 6 19.40 -8.48 -2.04
C LYS A 6 18.82 -9.23 -0.84
N LYS A 7 18.85 -8.63 0.35
CA LYS A 7 18.27 -9.21 1.58
C LYS A 7 16.74 -9.33 1.48
N LEU A 8 16.08 -8.34 0.90
CA LEU A 8 14.63 -8.40 0.68
C LEU A 8 14.29 -9.52 -0.32
N LYS A 9 15.01 -9.59 -1.44
CA LYS A 9 14.84 -10.66 -2.43
C LYS A 9 15.07 -12.02 -1.79
N SER A 10 16.06 -12.23 -0.92
CA SER A 10 16.30 -13.53 -0.27
C SER A 10 15.17 -13.97 0.66
N ASN A 11 14.45 -13.03 1.27
CA ASN A 11 13.32 -13.32 2.17
C ASN A 11 11.96 -13.50 1.45
N PHE A 12 11.86 -13.11 0.17
CA PHE A 12 10.63 -13.32 -0.61
C PHE A 12 10.40 -14.80 -0.93
N SER A 13 9.22 -15.33 -0.64
CA SER A 13 8.86 -16.72 -0.96
C SER A 13 8.90 -16.99 -2.47
N ASP A 14 8.46 -16.02 -3.28
CA ASP A 14 8.54 -16.09 -4.75
C ASP A 14 9.46 -14.98 -5.29
N LYS A 15 10.62 -15.37 -5.82
CA LYS A 15 11.59 -14.44 -6.41
C LYS A 15 11.09 -13.82 -7.71
N LYS A 16 10.22 -14.51 -8.46
CA LYS A 16 9.64 -14.00 -9.71
C LYS A 16 8.65 -12.89 -9.41
N LEU A 17 7.91 -13.00 -8.31
CA LEU A 17 7.02 -11.94 -7.84
C LEU A 17 7.81 -10.69 -7.42
N PHE A 18 8.95 -10.88 -6.73
CA PHE A 18 9.85 -9.77 -6.39
C PHE A 18 10.37 -9.05 -7.64
N ASP A 19 10.84 -9.81 -8.63
CA ASP A 19 11.34 -9.22 -9.88
C ASP A 19 10.23 -8.52 -10.66
N LEU A 20 9.00 -9.08 -10.65
CA LEU A 20 7.83 -8.46 -11.25
C LEU A 20 7.48 -7.12 -10.59
N ALA A 21 7.51 -7.05 -9.26
CA ALA A 21 7.23 -5.83 -8.51
C ALA A 21 8.21 -4.67 -8.84
N LEU A 22 9.44 -5.01 -9.24
CA LEU A 22 10.47 -4.06 -9.65
C LEU A 22 10.52 -3.81 -11.17
N THR A 23 9.63 -4.42 -11.95
CA THR A 23 9.61 -4.26 -13.40
C THR A 23 8.64 -3.15 -13.78
N HIS A 24 9.17 -1.99 -14.18
CA HIS A 24 8.36 -0.88 -14.68
C HIS A 24 7.75 -1.18 -16.06
N LYS A 25 6.61 -0.55 -16.38
CA LYS A 25 5.87 -0.77 -17.62
C LYS A 25 6.65 -0.48 -18.91
N SER A 26 7.63 0.43 -18.84
CA SER A 26 8.50 0.73 -19.99
C SER A 26 9.48 -0.40 -20.30
N ALA A 27 9.78 -1.26 -19.32
CA ALA A 27 10.74 -2.35 -19.48
C ALA A 27 10.10 -3.64 -19.98
N SER A 28 8.80 -3.86 -19.74
CA SER A 28 8.11 -5.09 -20.12
C SER A 28 6.59 -4.91 -20.18
N LYS A 29 5.94 -5.68 -21.07
CA LYS A 29 4.48 -5.85 -21.07
C LYS A 29 3.96 -6.54 -19.80
N LYS A 30 4.77 -7.40 -19.19
CA LYS A 30 4.49 -8.00 -17.88
C LYS A 30 5.27 -7.21 -16.83
N ASN A 31 4.56 -6.34 -16.13
CA ASN A 31 5.13 -5.33 -15.24
C ASN A 31 4.39 -5.29 -13.89
N ASN A 32 4.74 -4.31 -13.06
CA ASN A 32 4.23 -4.13 -11.71
C ASN A 32 2.86 -3.45 -11.60
N GLU A 33 2.21 -2.96 -12.67
CA GLU A 33 0.99 -2.13 -12.59
C GLU A 33 -0.15 -2.82 -11.81
N ARG A 34 -0.32 -4.13 -11.97
CA ARG A 34 -1.31 -4.90 -11.21
C ARG A 34 -0.96 -5.02 -9.72
N LEU A 35 0.33 -5.13 -9.41
CA LEU A 35 0.82 -5.24 -8.03
C LEU A 35 0.76 -3.89 -7.33
N GLU A 36 1.03 -2.80 -8.06
CA GLU A 36 0.87 -1.42 -7.60
C GLU A 36 -0.59 -1.16 -7.24
N PHE A 37 -1.52 -1.43 -8.15
CA PHE A 37 -2.96 -1.27 -7.89
C PHE A 37 -3.43 -2.04 -6.66
N LEU A 38 -2.98 -3.29 -6.50
CA LEU A 38 -3.32 -4.10 -5.31
C LEU A 38 -2.67 -3.55 -4.04
N GLY A 39 -1.40 -3.15 -4.13
CA GLY A 39 -0.65 -2.57 -3.01
C GLY A 39 -1.30 -1.29 -2.49
N ASP A 40 -1.74 -0.41 -3.38
CA ASP A 40 -2.45 0.82 -3.03
C ASP A 40 -3.73 0.53 -2.26
N ALA A 41 -4.53 -0.43 -2.71
CA ALA A 41 -5.76 -0.83 -2.02
C ALA A 41 -5.48 -1.36 -0.60
N ILE A 42 -4.44 -2.20 -0.44
CA ILE A 42 -4.05 -2.79 0.85
C ILE A 42 -3.55 -1.71 1.81
N ILE A 43 -2.68 -0.81 1.33
CA ILE A 43 -2.13 0.29 2.13
C ILE A 43 -3.26 1.22 2.57
N ASN A 44 -4.14 1.62 1.65
CA ASN A 44 -5.29 2.47 1.96
C ASN A 44 -6.20 1.82 3.00
N PHE A 45 -6.50 0.53 2.86
CA PHE A 45 -7.29 -0.21 3.82
C PHE A 45 -6.63 -0.21 5.21
N TYR A 46 -5.35 -0.59 5.30
CA TYR A 46 -4.64 -0.67 6.57
C TYR A 46 -4.52 0.69 7.27
N VAL A 47 -4.19 1.74 6.52
CA VAL A 47 -4.11 3.11 7.06
C VAL A 47 -5.49 3.56 7.55
N THR A 48 -6.53 3.34 6.76
CA THR A 48 -7.91 3.69 7.16
C THR A 48 -8.33 2.95 8.42
N GLN A 49 -8.04 1.65 8.50
CA GLN A 49 -8.30 0.86 9.70
C GLN A 49 -7.55 1.41 10.92
N LYS A 50 -6.26 1.76 10.77
CA LYS A 50 -5.46 2.32 11.88
C LYS A 50 -5.95 3.71 12.30
N LEU A 51 -6.37 4.54 11.36
CA LEU A 51 -7.02 5.81 11.68
C LEU A 51 -8.33 5.58 12.43
N TYR A 52 -9.16 4.63 11.99
CA TYR A 52 -10.39 4.30 12.68
C TYR A 52 -10.13 3.79 14.10
N GLU A 53 -9.18 2.89 14.30
CA GLU A 53 -8.82 2.36 15.63
C GLU A 53 -8.29 3.46 16.57
N ASN A 54 -7.40 4.33 16.08
CA ASN A 54 -6.76 5.36 16.90
C ASN A 54 -7.65 6.59 17.15
N TYR A 55 -8.65 6.82 16.30
CA TYR A 55 -9.60 7.93 16.40
C TYR A 55 -11.05 7.44 16.55
N ALA A 56 -11.25 6.21 17.04
CA ALA A 56 -12.59 5.64 17.27
C ALA A 56 -13.44 6.49 18.22
N ASP A 57 -12.77 7.22 19.13
CA ASP A 57 -13.38 8.17 20.08
C ASP A 57 -13.65 9.58 19.50
N PHE A 58 -13.45 9.82 18.20
CA PHE A 58 -13.90 11.07 17.56
C PHE A 58 -15.44 11.13 17.37
N SER A 59 -16.20 10.38 18.17
CA SER A 59 -17.65 10.50 18.35
C SER A 59 -18.07 11.80 19.06
N GLY A 60 -17.33 12.91 18.86
CA GLY A 60 -17.51 14.13 19.62
C GLY A 60 -17.45 15.44 18.83
N ARG A 61 -17.07 15.46 17.55
CA ARG A 61 -17.25 16.69 16.76
C ARG A 61 -18.70 16.78 16.32
N LYS A 62 -19.50 17.45 17.14
CA LYS A 62 -20.77 18.04 16.73
C LYS A 62 -20.58 18.69 15.35
N VAL A 63 -21.19 18.10 14.33
CA VAL A 63 -21.59 18.85 13.14
C VAL A 63 -22.68 19.78 13.64
N ASN A 64 -22.27 20.92 14.22
CA ASN A 64 -23.20 21.99 14.50
C ASN A 64 -23.75 22.44 13.15
N THR A 65 -25.01 22.09 12.93
CA THR A 65 -25.94 22.70 12.00
C THR A 65 -25.71 24.21 11.96
N ILE A 66 -25.00 24.69 10.94
CA ILE A 66 -25.16 26.05 10.46
C ILE A 66 -26.49 26.07 9.71
N LYS A 67 -27.57 26.24 10.48
CA LYS A 67 -28.79 26.89 9.99
C LYS A 67 -28.42 28.38 9.88
N GLY A 68 -28.17 28.81 8.65
CA GLY A 68 -28.34 30.18 8.20
C GLY A 68 -29.52 30.22 7.26
#